data_AF-A0AAW1AWQ1-F1
#
_entry.id   AF-A0AAW1AWQ1-F1
#
_cell.length_a   1.000
_cell.length_b   1.000
_cell.length_c   1.000
_cell.angle_alpha   90.00
_cell.angle_beta   90.00
_cell.angle_gamma   90.00
#
_symmetry.space_group_name_H-M   'P 1'
#
loop_
_entity.id
_entity.type
_entity.pdbx_description
1 polymer ?
#
loop_
_entity_poly.entity_id
_entity_poly.type
_entity_poly.pdbx_seq_one_letter_code
_entity_poly.pdbx_strand_id
1 'polypeptide(L)'
;MGTIEIKPSLLIGLLFTLTLLWHKAGAQENIRWEIQRYDGWYNNLMYHKHNSAGSRLSRLLPANYADGVYQALQEPHVPNARRLSNVVAQGDSDQLSQKNRTVLGVFFGFHVLAEISEANNPGCPAEFLNLQIPPGDPVFDPSNSQEVVLPFQRMSWAAGTGRSPNNPREMVKMSLLFGLRLSL
;
A
#
# COMPACT_ATOMS: atom_id res chain seq x y z
N MET A 1 62.24 14.85 12.04
CA MET A 1 60.79 14.68 11.77
C MET A 1 60.34 15.94 11.04
N GLY A 2 60.43 15.96 9.71
CA GLY A 2 60.19 17.17 8.92
C GLY A 2 58.69 17.36 8.69
N THR A 3 58.14 18.46 9.19
CA THR A 3 56.74 18.86 8.94
C THR A 3 56.62 19.44 7.54
N ILE A 4 55.85 18.78 6.68
CA ILE A 4 55.53 19.26 5.33
C ILE A 4 54.53 20.42 5.47
N GLU A 5 54.95 21.63 5.09
CA GLU A 5 54.10 22.82 5.09
C GLU A 5 53.30 22.88 3.78
N ILE A 6 52.00 22.58 3.85
CA ILE A 6 51.10 22.64 2.68
C ILE A 6 50.63 24.10 2.51
N LYS A 7 51.07 24.74 1.42
CA LYS A 7 50.65 26.12 1.11
C LYS A 7 49.13 26.18 0.90
N PRO A 8 48.40 27.13 1.54
CA PRO A 8 46.95 27.23 1.44
C PRO A 8 46.46 27.48 0.00
N SER A 9 47.26 28.10 -0.85
CA SER A 9 46.98 28.26 -2.28
C SER A 9 46.93 26.93 -3.04
N LEU A 10 47.71 25.94 -2.62
CA LEU A 10 47.71 24.59 -3.20
C LEU A 10 46.44 23.83 -2.81
N LEU A 11 45.98 24.01 -1.56
CA LEU A 11 44.76 23.40 -1.04
C LEU A 11 43.50 23.97 -1.72
N ILE A 12 43.47 25.29 -1.90
CA ILE A 12 42.39 25.99 -2.62
C ILE A 12 42.36 25.56 -4.09
N GLY A 13 43.53 25.48 -4.75
CA GLY A 13 43.64 24.99 -6.12
C GLY A 13 43.13 23.56 -6.27
N LEU A 14 43.49 22.66 -5.35
CA LEU A 14 43.01 21.28 -5.32
C LEU A 14 41.50 21.19 -5.07
N LEU A 15 40.96 22.04 -4.19
CA LEU A 15 39.52 22.10 -3.90
C LEU A 15 38.73 22.62 -5.12
N PHE A 16 39.26 23.60 -5.83
CA PHE A 16 38.69 24.12 -7.08
C PHE A 16 38.71 23.06 -8.19
N THR A 17 39.81 22.33 -8.37
CA THR A 17 39.88 21.27 -9.38
C THR A 17 38.98 20.09 -9.03
N LEU A 18 38.92 19.69 -7.77
CA LEU A 18 38.01 18.64 -7.29
C LEU A 18 36.53 19.03 -7.48
N THR A 19 36.15 20.28 -7.20
CA THR A 19 34.77 20.77 -7.41
C THR A 19 34.40 20.88 -8.90
N LEU A 20 35.34 21.30 -9.75
CA LEU A 20 35.18 21.32 -11.22
C LEU A 20 35.07 19.91 -11.82
N LEU A 21 35.86 18.95 -11.33
CA LEU A 21 35.79 17.54 -11.73
C LEU A 21 34.50 16.88 -11.23
N TRP A 22 34.01 17.23 -10.04
CA TRP A 22 32.74 16.74 -9.51
C TRP A 22 31.53 17.27 -10.29
N HIS A 23 31.56 18.52 -10.76
CA HIS A 23 30.52 19.07 -11.63
C HIS A 23 30.45 18.41 -13.01
N LYS A 24 31.55 17.82 -13.49
CA LYS A 24 31.65 17.14 -14.78
C LYS A 24 31.20 15.67 -14.75
N ALA A 25 31.02 15.07 -13.57
CA ALA A 25 30.45 13.74 -13.41
C ALA A 25 28.91 13.77 -13.51
N GLY A 26 28.39 14.38 -14.57
CA GLY A 26 26.96 14.39 -14.86
C GLY A 26 26.56 13.09 -15.57
N ALA A 27 25.95 12.16 -14.85
CA ALA A 27 25.32 10.96 -15.44
C ALA A 27 24.16 11.28 -16.42
N GLN A 28 23.80 12.56 -16.58
CA GLN A 28 22.66 13.04 -17.35
C GLN A 28 22.88 13.01 -18.88
N GLU A 29 24.12 12.92 -19.37
CA GLU A 29 24.40 13.09 -20.81
C GLU A 29 23.83 11.99 -21.72
N ASN A 30 23.43 10.84 -21.16
CA ASN A 30 22.89 9.71 -21.93
C ASN A 30 21.37 9.53 -21.81
N ILE A 31 20.67 10.44 -21.12
CA ILE A 31 19.22 10.34 -20.88
C ILE A 31 18.49 11.25 -21.86
N ARG A 32 17.77 10.64 -22.81
CA ARG A 32 17.04 11.36 -23.88
C ARG A 32 15.51 11.34 -23.70
N TRP A 33 15.04 10.88 -22.56
CA TRP A 33 13.62 10.77 -22.22
C TRP A 33 13.36 11.33 -20.82
N GLU A 34 12.09 11.58 -20.52
CA GLU A 34 11.67 11.95 -19.17
C GLU A 34 11.73 10.71 -18.27
N ILE A 35 12.55 10.77 -17.22
CA ILE A 35 12.64 9.70 -16.23
C ILE A 35 11.32 9.64 -15.45
N GLN A 36 10.67 8.47 -15.48
CA GLN A 36 9.45 8.26 -14.70
C GLN A 36 9.75 8.43 -13.21
N ARG A 37 8.91 9.22 -12.54
CA ARG A 37 9.05 9.44 -11.11
C ARG A 37 8.61 8.22 -10.30
N TYR A 38 9.32 7.99 -9.20
CA TYR A 38 9.04 6.91 -8.26
C TYR A 38 7.83 7.18 -7.36
N ASP A 39 7.22 8.36 -7.37
CA ASP A 39 6.02 8.68 -6.57
C ASP A 39 4.73 8.64 -7.42
N GLY A 40 4.84 8.35 -8.72
CA GLY A 40 3.74 8.27 -9.67
C GLY A 40 3.12 9.62 -10.02
N TRP A 41 3.69 10.72 -9.52
CA TRP A 41 3.22 12.06 -9.85
C TRP A 41 3.55 12.43 -11.30
N TYR A 42 2.74 13.33 -11.87
CA TYR A 42 2.92 13.87 -13.22
C TYR A 42 2.82 12.85 -14.35
N ASN A 43 2.34 11.63 -14.08
CA ASN A 43 2.08 10.64 -15.13
C ASN A 43 0.88 11.04 -16.02
N ASN A 44 -0.13 11.69 -15.43
CA ASN A 44 -1.22 12.31 -16.18
C ASN A 44 -0.96 13.81 -16.37
N LEU A 45 -1.17 14.33 -17.58
CA LEU A 45 -0.87 15.72 -17.97
C LEU A 45 -1.68 16.77 -17.19
N MET A 46 -2.93 16.47 -16.82
CA MET A 46 -3.84 17.42 -16.17
C MET A 46 -4.03 17.12 -14.68
N TYR A 47 -4.10 15.83 -14.33
CA TYR A 47 -4.39 15.35 -12.99
C TYR A 47 -3.15 14.70 -12.39
N HIS A 48 -2.17 15.53 -12.00
CA HIS A 48 -0.85 15.06 -11.56
C HIS A 48 -0.86 14.06 -10.40
N LYS A 49 -1.92 14.02 -9.59
CA LYS A 49 -2.08 13.10 -8.45
C LYS A 49 -2.73 11.75 -8.81
N HIS A 50 -3.24 11.56 -10.03
CA HIS A 50 -3.90 10.32 -10.41
C HIS A 50 -2.94 9.12 -10.31
N ASN A 51 -3.35 8.10 -9.54
CA ASN A 51 -2.60 6.88 -9.29
C ASN A 51 -1.19 7.09 -8.69
N SER A 52 -0.94 8.26 -8.10
CA SER A 52 0.25 8.52 -7.29
C SER A 52 0.14 7.84 -5.93
N ALA A 53 1.28 7.60 -5.28
CA ALA A 53 1.30 7.13 -3.90
C ALA A 53 0.57 8.13 -2.97
N GLY A 54 -0.26 7.61 -2.06
CA GLY A 54 -1.12 8.40 -1.17
C GLY A 54 -2.41 8.91 -1.81
N SER A 55 -2.67 8.63 -3.09
CA SER A 55 -3.93 8.99 -3.75
C SER A 55 -5.10 8.09 -3.31
N ARG A 56 -6.33 8.57 -3.53
CA ARG A 56 -7.56 7.87 -3.17
C ARG A 56 -7.78 6.62 -4.03
N LEU A 57 -8.31 5.56 -3.43
CA LEU A 57 -8.82 4.40 -4.15
C LEU A 57 -10.11 4.77 -4.89
N SER A 58 -10.11 4.63 -6.21
CA SER A 58 -11.30 4.81 -7.03
C SER A 58 -12.38 3.80 -6.64
N ARG A 59 -13.64 4.24 -6.65
CA ARG A 59 -14.80 3.38 -6.40
C ARG A 59 -15.61 3.20 -7.68
N LEU A 60 -16.03 1.98 -7.96
CA LEU A 60 -16.98 1.68 -9.04
C LEU A 60 -18.42 1.98 -8.63
N LEU A 61 -18.71 1.86 -7.32
CA LEU A 61 -20.02 2.09 -6.72
C LEU A 61 -19.89 3.02 -5.50
N PRO A 62 -20.96 3.73 -5.11
CA PRO A 62 -20.96 4.51 -3.88
C PRO A 62 -20.55 3.69 -2.66
N ALA A 63 -19.96 4.34 -1.65
CA ALA A 63 -19.55 3.67 -0.42
C ALA A 63 -20.77 3.15 0.36
N ASN A 64 -20.73 1.89 0.79
CA ASN A 64 -21.77 1.28 1.60
C ASN A 64 -21.32 1.19 3.07
N TYR A 65 -21.65 2.21 3.85
CA TYR A 65 -21.40 2.29 5.29
C TYR A 65 -22.73 2.27 6.04
N ALA A 66 -22.75 1.74 7.26
CA ALA A 66 -23.95 1.64 8.11
C ALA A 66 -24.57 3.02 8.39
N ASP A 67 -23.73 4.04 8.58
CA ASP A 67 -24.11 5.43 8.79
C ASP A 67 -24.07 6.28 7.50
N GLY A 68 -23.79 5.66 6.36
CA GLY A 68 -23.56 6.35 5.09
C GLY A 68 -22.26 7.16 5.01
N VAL A 69 -21.38 7.10 6.02
CA VAL A 69 -20.16 7.93 6.07
C VAL A 69 -18.89 7.12 6.30
N TYR A 70 -18.78 6.36 7.39
CA TYR A 70 -17.55 5.65 7.72
C TYR A 70 -17.71 4.40 8.57
N GLN A 71 -18.86 4.18 9.20
CA GLN A 71 -19.08 3.01 10.06
C GLN A 71 -19.27 1.76 9.20
N ALA A 72 -18.45 0.75 9.43
CA ALA A 72 -18.58 -0.52 8.73
C ALA A 72 -19.92 -1.20 9.08
N LEU A 73 -20.52 -1.88 8.11
CA LEU A 73 -21.64 -2.78 8.37
C LEU A 73 -21.17 -3.92 9.29
N GLN A 74 -21.98 -4.22 10.30
CA GLN A 74 -21.69 -5.24 11.30
C GLN A 74 -22.92 -6.13 11.52
N GLU A 75 -22.74 -7.21 12.27
CA GLU A 75 -23.84 -8.06 12.72
C GLU A 75 -24.91 -7.22 13.43
N PRO A 76 -26.22 -7.53 13.25
CA PRO A 76 -26.76 -8.66 12.51
C PRO A 76 -27.01 -8.39 11.00
N HIS A 77 -26.65 -7.22 10.47
CA HIS A 77 -26.95 -6.85 9.07
C HIS A 77 -26.11 -7.63 8.05
N VAL A 78 -24.92 -8.05 8.45
CA VAL A 78 -24.02 -8.93 7.70
C VAL A 78 -23.62 -10.10 8.60
N PRO A 79 -23.29 -11.28 8.06
CA PRO A 79 -22.89 -12.42 8.88
C PRO A 79 -21.51 -12.20 9.53
N ASN A 80 -21.27 -12.86 10.66
CA ASN A 80 -19.95 -12.96 11.26
C ASN A 80 -18.88 -13.43 10.25
N ALA A 81 -17.76 -12.71 10.16
CA ALA A 81 -16.72 -13.01 9.16
C ALA A 81 -16.07 -14.39 9.35
N ARG A 82 -15.91 -14.85 10.61
CA ARG A 82 -15.35 -16.18 10.88
C ARG A 82 -16.34 -17.29 10.50
N ARG A 83 -17.63 -17.13 10.79
CA ARG A 83 -18.66 -18.07 10.31
C ARG A 83 -18.67 -18.16 8.79
N LEU A 84 -18.60 -17.02 8.10
CA LEU A 84 -18.55 -16.99 6.64
C LEU A 84 -17.28 -17.69 6.11
N SER A 85 -16.12 -17.45 6.73
CA SER A 85 -14.87 -18.13 6.38
C SER A 85 -14.96 -19.65 6.54
N ASN A 86 -15.56 -20.14 7.63
CA ASN A 86 -15.73 -21.58 7.85
C ASN A 86 -16.66 -22.19 6.80
N VAL A 87 -17.74 -21.51 6.42
CA VAL A 87 -18.68 -22.04 5.41
C VAL A 87 -18.09 -22.02 4.00
N VAL A 88 -17.33 -20.98 3.63
CA VAL A 88 -16.90 -20.75 2.25
C VAL A 88 -15.51 -21.31 1.94
N ALA A 89 -14.58 -21.24 2.90
CA ALA A 89 -13.17 -21.53 2.65
C ALA A 89 -12.70 -22.87 3.27
N GLN A 90 -13.53 -23.54 4.07
CA GLN A 90 -13.20 -24.85 4.60
C GLN A 90 -13.31 -25.92 3.51
N GLY A 91 -12.27 -26.74 3.37
CA GLY A 91 -12.22 -27.84 2.41
C GLY A 91 -10.89 -28.57 2.48
N ASP A 92 -10.79 -29.66 1.73
CA ASP A 92 -9.57 -30.46 1.65
C ASP A 92 -8.45 -29.68 0.93
N SER A 93 -7.23 -29.83 1.44
CA SER A 93 -6.03 -29.39 0.73
C SER A 93 -5.74 -30.34 -0.46
N ASP A 94 -4.72 -30.04 -1.26
CA ASP A 94 -4.23 -30.88 -2.37
C ASP A 94 -5.12 -30.97 -3.63
N GLN A 95 -6.11 -30.08 -3.76
CA GLN A 95 -6.81 -29.90 -5.03
C GLN A 95 -5.91 -29.17 -6.04
N LEU A 96 -5.52 -29.89 -7.10
CA LEU A 96 -4.67 -29.35 -8.16
C LEU A 96 -5.38 -28.28 -8.98
N SER A 97 -4.60 -27.33 -9.52
CA SER A 97 -5.14 -26.31 -10.41
C SER A 97 -5.71 -26.94 -11.69
N GLN A 98 -7.01 -26.72 -11.95
CA GLN A 98 -7.67 -27.15 -13.18
C GLN A 98 -7.03 -26.59 -14.47
N LYS A 99 -6.22 -25.53 -14.34
CA LYS A 99 -5.53 -24.87 -15.47
C LYS A 99 -4.01 -25.08 -15.42
N ASN A 100 -3.52 -26.05 -14.66
CA ASN A 100 -2.08 -26.35 -14.50
C ASN A 100 -1.25 -25.11 -14.14
N ARG A 101 -1.80 -24.21 -13.31
CA ARG A 101 -1.07 -23.02 -12.86
C ARG A 101 -0.01 -23.42 -11.85
N THR A 102 1.17 -22.83 -11.99
CA THR A 102 2.28 -23.08 -11.07
C THR A 102 2.16 -22.19 -9.83
N VAL A 103 2.75 -22.66 -8.74
CA VAL A 103 2.89 -21.89 -7.50
C VAL A 103 3.72 -20.62 -7.74
N LEU A 104 4.73 -20.67 -8.62
CA LEU A 104 5.49 -19.50 -9.05
C LEU A 104 4.59 -18.41 -9.65
N GLY A 105 3.64 -18.79 -10.51
CA GLY A 105 2.68 -17.84 -11.10
C GLY A 105 1.77 -17.18 -10.05
N VAL A 106 1.38 -17.93 -9.01
CA VAL A 106 0.59 -17.39 -7.88
C VAL A 106 1.40 -16.35 -7.10
N PHE A 107 2.65 -16.67 -6.72
CA PHE A 107 3.51 -15.74 -6.00
C PHE A 107 3.93 -14.52 -6.83
N PHE A 108 4.14 -14.70 -8.13
CA PHE A 108 4.35 -13.57 -9.04
C PHE A 108 3.11 -12.67 -9.09
N GLY A 109 1.90 -13.23 -9.08
CA GLY A 109 0.65 -12.48 -8.96
C GLY A 109 0.57 -11.68 -7.66
N PHE A 110 0.99 -12.25 -6.52
CA PHE A 110 1.10 -11.51 -5.27
C PHE A 110 2.12 -10.37 -5.34
N HIS A 111 3.25 -10.58 -5.99
CA HIS A 111 4.24 -9.52 -6.22
C HIS A 111 3.65 -8.37 -7.05
N VAL A 112 2.98 -8.69 -8.16
CA VAL A 112 2.28 -7.69 -8.99
C VAL A 112 1.20 -6.94 -8.20
N LEU A 113 0.43 -7.63 -7.35
CA LEU A 113 -0.59 -7.00 -6.51
C LEU A 113 0.03 -6.04 -5.48
N ALA A 114 1.12 -6.47 -4.83
CA ALA A 114 1.85 -5.66 -3.86
C ALA A 114 2.43 -4.39 -4.48
N GLU A 115 2.92 -4.48 -5.73
CA GLU A 115 3.29 -3.30 -6.50
C GLU A 115 2.06 -2.39 -6.68
N ILE A 116 0.99 -2.89 -7.31
CA ILE A 116 -0.20 -2.11 -7.70
C ILE A 116 -0.91 -1.40 -6.54
N SER A 117 -1.07 -2.07 -5.40
CA SER A 117 -1.86 -1.54 -4.30
C SER A 117 -1.49 -2.17 -2.96
N GLU A 118 -0.92 -1.34 -2.10
CA GLU A 118 -0.72 -1.61 -0.69
C GLU A 118 -1.79 -0.84 0.10
N ALA A 119 -2.69 -1.59 0.73
CA ALA A 119 -3.79 -1.04 1.52
C ALA A 119 -3.73 -1.47 3.00
N ASN A 120 -2.62 -2.06 3.47
CA ASN A 120 -2.58 -2.72 4.79
C ASN A 120 -2.09 -1.83 5.93
N ASN A 121 -1.77 -0.56 5.64
CA ASN A 121 -1.23 0.36 6.63
C ASN A 121 -2.32 0.82 7.62
N PRO A 122 -2.10 0.68 8.94
CA PRO A 122 -3.07 1.09 9.94
C PRO A 122 -3.36 2.59 9.88
N GLY A 123 -4.62 2.97 10.12
CA GLY A 123 -5.04 4.37 10.15
C GLY A 123 -4.80 5.06 11.49
N CYS A 124 -4.84 6.40 11.47
CA CYS A 124 -4.76 7.27 12.64
C CYS A 124 -5.99 8.20 12.69
N PRO A 125 -6.75 8.26 13.81
CA PRO A 125 -6.56 7.50 15.05
C PRO A 125 -6.77 5.99 14.84
N ALA A 126 -6.25 5.18 15.78
CA ALA A 126 -6.43 3.74 15.74
C ALA A 126 -7.91 3.38 15.92
N GLU A 127 -8.51 2.80 14.89
CA GLU A 127 -9.88 2.31 14.92
C GLU A 127 -9.87 0.79 14.77
N PHE A 128 -10.61 0.09 15.64
CA PHE A 128 -10.70 -1.36 15.61
C PHE A 128 -12.08 -1.80 15.17
N LEU A 129 -12.13 -2.79 14.28
CA LEU A 129 -13.32 -3.51 13.86
C LEU A 129 -13.12 -4.97 14.24
N ASN A 130 -13.18 -5.22 15.54
CA ASN A 130 -12.88 -6.51 16.14
C ASN A 130 -13.80 -7.62 15.62
N LEU A 131 -13.23 -8.80 15.41
CA LEU A 131 -13.96 -9.99 15.00
C LEU A 131 -14.23 -10.88 16.21
N GLN A 132 -15.50 -11.03 16.55
CA GLN A 132 -15.96 -11.99 17.54
C GLN A 132 -15.84 -13.40 17.00
N ILE A 133 -15.12 -14.27 17.69
CA ILE A 133 -14.97 -15.67 17.30
C ILE A 133 -16.19 -16.47 17.77
N PRO A 134 -16.80 -17.28 16.89
CA PRO A 134 -17.89 -18.16 17.30
C PRO A 134 -17.45 -19.12 18.42
N PRO A 135 -18.27 -19.31 19.47
CA PRO A 135 -18.04 -20.30 20.51
C PRO A 135 -17.69 -21.68 19.94
N GLY A 136 -16.61 -22.28 20.44
CA GLY A 136 -16.17 -23.60 20.01
C GLY A 136 -15.53 -23.62 18.62
N ASP A 137 -15.06 -22.48 18.10
CA ASP A 137 -14.26 -22.46 16.88
C ASP A 137 -13.02 -23.36 17.06
N PRO A 138 -12.80 -24.36 16.19
CA PRO A 138 -11.78 -25.37 16.42
C PRO A 138 -10.34 -24.83 16.37
N VAL A 139 -10.14 -23.64 15.80
CA VAL A 139 -8.81 -23.02 15.66
C VAL A 139 -8.59 -21.98 16.75
N PHE A 140 -9.56 -21.08 16.94
CA PHE A 140 -9.37 -19.90 17.77
C PHE A 140 -9.98 -20.04 19.18
N ASP A 141 -11.03 -20.86 19.35
CA ASP A 141 -11.70 -21.09 20.65
C ASP A 141 -11.97 -22.59 20.92
N PRO A 142 -10.93 -23.44 20.95
CA PRO A 142 -11.12 -24.89 21.13
C PRO A 142 -11.66 -25.27 22.51
N SER A 143 -11.46 -24.42 23.53
CA SER A 143 -11.98 -24.62 24.88
C SER A 143 -13.40 -24.09 25.07
N ASN A 144 -14.02 -23.52 24.02
CA ASN A 144 -15.37 -22.94 24.06
C ASN A 144 -15.53 -21.88 25.18
N SER A 145 -14.53 -21.00 25.30
CA SER A 145 -14.48 -19.92 26.28
C SER A 145 -15.51 -18.82 26.01
N GLN A 146 -15.96 -18.67 24.76
CA GLN A 146 -16.90 -17.62 24.31
C GLN A 146 -16.38 -16.18 24.44
N GLU A 147 -15.10 -16.00 24.75
CA GLU A 147 -14.49 -14.68 25.01
C GLU A 147 -13.43 -14.30 23.96
N VAL A 148 -13.21 -15.15 22.95
CA VAL A 148 -12.13 -14.94 21.98
C VAL A 148 -12.52 -13.85 20.97
N VAL A 149 -11.69 -12.82 20.90
CA VAL A 149 -11.81 -11.69 19.97
C VAL A 149 -10.52 -11.54 19.18
N LEU A 150 -10.62 -11.53 17.85
CA LEU A 150 -9.48 -11.17 17.01
C LEU A 150 -9.49 -9.65 16.75
N PRO A 151 -8.44 -8.93 17.18
CA PRO A 151 -8.33 -7.51 16.91
C PRO A 151 -8.02 -7.28 15.44
N PHE A 152 -8.83 -6.44 14.79
CA PHE A 152 -8.60 -6.04 13.40
C PHE A 152 -8.63 -4.51 13.32
N GLN A 153 -7.46 -3.92 13.07
CA GLN A 153 -7.31 -2.48 12.97
C GLN A 153 -7.67 -2.00 11.56
N ARG A 154 -8.44 -0.93 11.49
CA ARG A 154 -8.83 -0.31 10.22
C ARG A 154 -7.64 0.40 9.58
N MET A 155 -7.63 0.31 8.26
CA MET A 155 -6.59 0.87 7.40
C MET A 155 -6.69 2.39 7.31
N SER A 156 -5.59 3.03 6.88
CA SER A 156 -5.52 4.47 6.62
C SER A 156 -6.50 4.92 5.53
N TRP A 157 -6.95 6.17 5.64
CA TRP A 157 -7.94 6.77 4.74
C TRP A 157 -7.53 8.19 4.32
N ALA A 158 -8.14 8.68 3.25
CA ALA A 158 -7.82 9.96 2.65
C ALA A 158 -8.27 11.11 3.56
N ALA A 159 -7.34 12.03 3.84
CA ALA A 159 -7.65 13.25 4.56
C ALA A 159 -8.77 14.04 3.86
N GLY A 160 -9.61 14.70 4.67
CA GLY A 160 -10.78 15.44 4.18
C GLY A 160 -11.98 14.58 3.77
N THR A 161 -11.91 13.24 3.83
CA THR A 161 -13.06 12.34 3.60
C THR A 161 -13.64 11.81 4.91
N GLY A 162 -14.80 11.14 4.86
CA GLY A 162 -15.36 10.40 5.99
C GLY A 162 -15.97 11.27 7.10
N ARG A 163 -16.46 12.47 6.76
CA ARG A 163 -17.08 13.41 7.72
C ARG A 163 -18.54 13.75 7.38
N SER A 164 -19.01 13.40 6.19
CA SER A 164 -20.36 13.72 5.72
C SER A 164 -20.86 12.69 4.71
N PRO A 165 -22.17 12.46 4.58
CA PRO A 165 -22.73 11.53 3.60
C PRO A 165 -22.35 11.83 2.15
N ASN A 166 -22.15 13.11 1.81
CA ASN A 166 -21.74 13.54 0.47
C ASN A 166 -20.25 13.32 0.17
N ASN A 167 -19.45 12.96 1.17
CA ASN A 167 -18.02 12.70 1.04
C ASN A 167 -17.62 11.62 2.06
N PRO A 168 -18.10 10.37 1.86
CA PRO A 168 -17.85 9.26 2.77
C PRO A 168 -16.36 8.89 2.79
N ARG A 169 -15.96 8.02 3.71
CA ARG A 169 -14.55 7.65 3.88
C ARG A 169 -14.01 6.97 2.62
N GLU A 170 -12.85 7.42 2.16
CA GLU A 170 -12.13 6.81 1.04
C GLU A 170 -10.77 6.29 1.50
N MET A 171 -10.41 5.08 1.09
CA MET A 171 -9.11 4.50 1.42
C MET A 171 -8.01 5.10 0.55
N VAL A 172 -6.77 5.11 1.07
CA VAL A 172 -5.58 5.55 0.32
C VAL A 172 -4.78 4.35 -0.17
N LYS A 173 -4.15 4.49 -1.33
CA LYS A 173 -3.12 3.54 -1.82
C LYS A 173 -1.77 4.01 -1.32
N MET A 174 -0.98 3.15 -0.69
CA MET A 174 0.38 3.53 -0.27
C MET A 174 1.44 3.18 -1.32
N SER A 175 1.21 2.15 -2.15
CA SER A 175 2.10 1.74 -3.23
C SER A 175 1.61 2.17 -4.63
N LEU A 176 2.49 2.05 -5.61
CA LEU A 176 2.36 2.62 -6.95
C LEU A 176 1.79 1.64 -7.96
N LEU A 177 1.02 2.15 -8.90
CA LEU A 177 0.85 1.48 -10.17
C LEU A 177 2.16 1.61 -11.00
N PHE A 178 3.23 0.89 -10.64
CA PHE A 178 4.45 0.89 -11.43
C PHE A 178 4.15 0.35 -12.85
N GLY A 179 4.57 1.08 -13.88
CA GLY A 179 4.63 0.56 -15.26
C GLY A 179 3.35 0.50 -16.10
N LEU A 180 2.15 0.70 -15.56
CA LEU A 180 0.96 0.89 -16.42
C LEU A 180 0.85 2.37 -16.79
N ARG A 181 1.45 2.72 -17.94
CA ARG A 181 0.90 3.77 -18.82
C ARG A 181 -0.51 3.30 -19.20
N LEU A 182 -1.48 3.47 -18.30
CA LEU A 182 -2.88 3.52 -18.68
C LEU A 182 -3.05 4.86 -19.39
N SER A 183 -2.72 4.85 -20.69
CA SER A 183 -3.29 5.77 -21.65
C SER A 183 -4.79 5.53 -21.67
N LEU A 184 -5.51 6.17 -20.76
CA LEU A 184 -6.93 6.47 -20.93
C LEU A 184 -7.04 7.93 -21.37
#